data_AF-A0A061GCC1-F1
#
_entry.id   AF-A0A061GCC1-F1
#
_cell.length_a   1.000
_cell.length_b   1.000
_cell.length_c   1.000
_cell.angle_alpha   90.00
_cell.angle_beta   90.00
_cell.angle_gamma   90.00
#
_symmetry.space_group_name_H-M   'P 1'
#
loop_
_entity.id
_entity.type
_entity.pdbx_description
1 polymer ?
#
loop_
_entity_poly.entity_id
_entity_poly.type
_entity_poly.pdbx_seq_one_letter_code
_entity_poly.pdbx_strand_id
1 'polypeptide(L)'
;MVWGVEDAKPVTVGGSSSAKPMVHPPNTLVEYTLSQFNSLDFFDISLVDGFNVPMDFSPTSGGCSRGIRCTADIIGQCPHQLKARGGCNDPCTVFKTDQYCCNNCGPTDFSRFFKTRCPDA
;
A
#
# COMPACT_ATOMS: atom_id res chain seq x y z
N MET A 1 1.28 0.75 -12.35
CA MET A 1 1.03 0.09 -11.06
C MET A 1 2.17 -0.87 -10.81
N VAL A 2 3.19 -0.40 -10.08
CA VAL A 2 4.33 -1.23 -9.73
C VAL A 2 3.90 -2.00 -8.49
N TRP A 3 3.79 -3.32 -8.61
CA TRP A 3 3.48 -4.20 -7.49
C TRP A 3 4.74 -4.97 -7.14
N GLY A 4 5.14 -4.96 -5.88
CA GLY A 4 6.07 -5.95 -5.33
C GLY A 4 5.35 -7.29 -5.26
N VAL A 5 5.41 -8.07 -6.33
CA VAL A 5 4.80 -9.40 -6.42
C VAL A 5 5.79 -10.47 -6.00
N GLU A 6 5.81 -10.79 -4.71
CA GLU A 6 6.12 -12.14 -4.28
C GLU A 6 4.78 -12.88 -4.18
N ASP A 7 4.52 -13.82 -5.10
CA ASP A 7 3.42 -14.82 -5.09
C ASP A 7 2.02 -14.52 -5.69
N ALA A 8 1.89 -13.67 -6.72
CA ALA A 8 0.63 -13.61 -7.48
C ALA A 8 0.47 -14.82 -8.44
N LYS A 9 -0.34 -15.83 -8.05
CA LYS A 9 -0.74 -16.92 -8.96
C LYS A 9 -1.75 -16.42 -10.01
N PRO A 10 -1.58 -16.73 -11.31
CA PRO A 10 -2.57 -16.41 -12.34
C PRO A 10 -3.82 -17.31 -12.19
N VAL A 11 -5.00 -16.69 -12.11
CA VAL A 11 -6.30 -17.39 -12.15
C VAL A 11 -6.90 -17.24 -13.55
N THR A 12 -7.05 -18.35 -14.27
CA THR A 12 -7.72 -18.39 -15.58
C THR A 12 -9.24 -18.48 -15.38
N VAL A 13 -9.98 -17.42 -15.74
CA VAL A 13 -11.42 -17.51 -16.02
C VAL A 13 -11.57 -17.53 -17.54
N GLY A 14 -12.28 -18.54 -18.06
CA GLY A 14 -12.30 -18.87 -19.48
C GLY A 14 -12.70 -17.71 -20.41
N GLY A 15 -11.89 -17.51 -21.45
CA GLY A 15 -12.24 -16.79 -22.67
C GLY A 15 -11.98 -15.28 -22.65
N SER A 16 -10.92 -14.87 -23.34
CA SER A 16 -10.48 -13.49 -23.64
C SER A 16 -9.52 -12.85 -22.62
N SER A 17 -8.46 -12.28 -23.19
CA SER A 17 -7.18 -11.88 -22.60
C SER A 17 -7.26 -10.80 -21.51
N SER A 18 -6.41 -10.98 -20.49
CA SER A 18 -6.07 -10.05 -19.40
C SER A 18 -6.89 -10.16 -18.12
N ALA A 19 -6.89 -11.35 -17.48
CA ALA A 19 -7.18 -11.41 -16.05
C ALA A 19 -6.08 -10.64 -15.31
N LYS A 20 -6.41 -9.47 -14.76
CA LYS A 20 -5.56 -8.81 -13.76
C LYS A 20 -5.37 -9.79 -12.59
N PRO A 21 -4.14 -10.06 -12.14
CA PRO A 21 -3.94 -10.86 -10.93
C PRO A 21 -4.72 -10.21 -9.79
N MET A 22 -5.57 -10.99 -9.09
CA MET A 22 -6.21 -10.52 -7.86
C MET A 22 -5.15 -10.49 -6.78
N VAL A 23 -4.53 -9.33 -6.61
CA VAL A 23 -3.61 -9.07 -5.49
C VAL A 23 -4.48 -8.96 -4.22
N HIS A 24 -4.23 -9.83 -3.24
CA HIS A 24 -4.94 -9.81 -1.97
C HIS A 24 -4.07 -9.13 -0.92
N PRO A 25 -4.62 -8.22 -0.09
CA PRO A 25 -3.92 -7.67 1.08
C PRO A 25 -3.30 -8.77 1.96
N PRO A 26 -2.14 -8.49 2.61
CA PRO A 26 -1.50 -7.17 2.70
C PRO A 26 -0.52 -6.87 1.55
N ASN A 27 -0.54 -5.65 1.01
CA ASN A 27 0.39 -5.19 -0.02
C ASN A 27 0.86 -3.75 0.23
N THR A 28 2.16 -3.55 0.30
CA THR A 28 2.74 -2.20 0.24
C THR A 28 2.59 -1.67 -1.19
N LEU A 29 1.87 -0.57 -1.37
CA LEU A 29 1.63 0.00 -2.69
C LEU A 29 2.51 1.20 -2.97
N VAL A 30 2.87 1.37 -4.24
CA VAL A 30 3.21 2.69 -4.78
C VAL A 30 2.14 3.11 -5.77
N GLU A 31 1.57 4.28 -5.51
CA GLU A 31 0.59 4.93 -6.36
C GLU A 31 1.27 6.12 -7.02
N TYR A 32 1.03 6.31 -8.32
CA TYR A 32 1.54 7.46 -9.04
C TYR A 32 0.63 7.82 -10.20
N THR A 33 0.53 9.13 -10.44
CA THR A 33 -0.15 9.69 -11.60
C THR A 33 0.74 10.75 -12.24
N LEU A 34 0.99 10.61 -13.53
CA LEU A 34 1.93 11.45 -14.27
C LEU A 34 1.23 12.62 -14.95
N SER A 35 1.92 13.76 -15.06
CA SER A 35 1.51 14.94 -15.83
C SER A 35 0.09 15.42 -15.49
N GLN A 36 -0.21 15.56 -14.20
CA GLN A 36 -1.52 16.02 -13.72
C GLN A 36 -1.55 17.56 -13.65
N PHE A 37 -2.04 18.11 -12.54
CA PHE A 37 -2.16 19.55 -12.34
C PHE A 37 -0.79 20.24 -12.51
N ASN A 38 -0.73 21.26 -13.37
CA ASN A 38 0.50 21.98 -13.73
C ASN A 38 1.64 21.09 -14.27
N SER A 39 1.32 19.98 -14.94
CA SER A 39 2.31 19.02 -15.44
C SER A 39 3.19 18.40 -14.35
N LEU A 40 2.68 18.37 -13.11
CA LEU A 40 3.35 17.71 -12.00
C LEU A 40 2.94 16.25 -11.91
N ASP A 41 3.92 15.41 -11.58
CA ASP A 41 3.70 14.02 -11.22
C ASP A 41 3.38 13.94 -9.72
N PHE A 42 2.38 13.15 -9.36
CA PHE A 42 2.00 12.86 -7.99
C PHE A 42 2.29 11.41 -7.70
N PHE A 43 2.90 11.12 -6.56
CA PHE A 43 3.18 9.76 -6.14
C PHE A 43 3.19 9.64 -4.62
N ASP A 44 2.81 8.47 -4.13
CA ASP A 44 2.74 8.14 -2.72
C ASP A 44 2.98 6.63 -2.50
N ILE A 45 3.35 6.28 -1.26
CA ILE A 45 3.36 4.90 -0.78
C ILE A 45 2.07 4.75 0.00
N SER A 46 1.24 3.78 -0.35
CA SER A 46 -0.03 3.55 0.30
C SER A 46 0.00 2.26 1.09
N LEU A 47 -0.42 2.36 2.36
CA LEU A 47 -0.59 1.24 3.31
C LEU A 47 -2.07 0.96 3.59
N VAL A 48 -2.96 1.51 2.76
CA VAL A 48 -4.41 1.29 2.86
C VAL A 48 -4.76 -0.17 2.56
N ASP A 49 -3.93 -0.87 1.79
CA ASP A 49 -4.05 -2.31 1.53
C ASP A 49 -3.05 -3.14 2.37
N GLY A 50 -2.50 -2.58 3.44
CA GLY A 50 -1.56 -3.22 4.35
C GLY A 50 -0.09 -3.08 3.95
N PHE A 51 0.77 -3.92 4.54
CA PHE A 51 2.21 -3.91 4.34
C PHE A 51 2.76 -5.34 4.25
N ASN A 52 3.56 -5.62 3.23
CA ASN A 52 4.24 -6.92 3.06
C ASN A 52 5.75 -6.79 2.81
N VAL A 53 6.19 -5.72 2.12
CA VAL A 53 7.60 -5.51 1.79
C VAL A 53 7.97 -4.03 2.01
N PRO A 54 9.14 -3.73 2.62
CA PRO A 54 9.71 -2.39 2.65
C PRO A 54 9.83 -1.76 1.27
N MET A 55 9.57 -0.46 1.15
CA MET A 55 9.60 0.23 -0.14
C MET A 55 10.33 1.57 -0.07
N ASP A 56 11.08 1.85 -1.13
CA ASP A 56 11.66 3.16 -1.45
C ASP A 56 11.19 3.52 -2.86
N PHE A 57 10.52 4.66 -2.98
CA PHE A 57 10.14 5.21 -4.25
C PHE A 57 10.71 6.62 -4.39
N SER A 58 11.77 6.71 -5.19
CA SER A 58 12.53 7.94 -5.37
C SER A 58 12.67 8.27 -6.86
N PRO A 59 12.48 9.54 -7.26
CA PRO A 59 12.78 9.99 -8.60
C PRO A 59 14.28 9.85 -8.90
N THR A 60 14.61 9.45 -10.12
CA THR A 60 16.00 9.29 -10.59
C THR A 60 16.41 10.39 -11.57
N SER A 61 15.48 11.27 -11.97
CA SER A 61 15.67 12.35 -12.94
C SER A 61 14.65 13.47 -12.73
N GLY A 62 14.64 14.49 -13.59
CA GLY A 62 13.62 15.55 -13.57
C GLY A 62 13.82 16.64 -12.51
N GLY A 63 14.97 16.69 -11.84
CA GLY A 63 15.31 17.72 -10.85
C GLY A 63 14.58 17.59 -9.50
N CYS A 64 13.71 16.60 -9.35
CA CYS A 64 13.12 16.23 -8.07
C CYS A 64 14.08 15.29 -7.32
N SER A 65 14.43 15.61 -6.08
CA SER A 65 15.30 14.79 -5.23
C SER A 65 14.60 14.23 -4.00
N ARG A 66 13.31 14.58 -3.80
CA ARG A 66 12.53 14.10 -2.66
C ARG A 66 11.86 12.78 -3.06
N GLY A 67 12.40 11.68 -2.55
CA GLY A 67 11.71 10.38 -2.55
C GLY A 67 10.81 10.20 -1.34
N ILE A 68 10.13 9.06 -1.31
CA ILE A 68 9.30 8.59 -0.19
C ILE A 68 9.71 7.18 0.18
N ARG A 69 9.70 6.87 1.47
CA ARG A 69 10.19 5.59 1.98
C ARG A 69 9.31 5.05 3.09
N CYS A 70 9.10 3.74 3.07
CA CYS A 70 8.52 2.97 4.17
C CYS A 70 9.36 1.73 4.42
N THR A 71 10.33 1.83 5.33
CA THR A 71 11.33 0.77 5.59
C THR A 71 11.33 0.27 7.03
N ALA A 72 10.35 0.69 7.82
CA ALA A 72 10.19 0.23 9.20
C ALA A 72 9.82 -1.27 9.25
N ASP A 73 10.17 -1.91 10.38
CA ASP A 73 9.75 -3.29 10.67
C ASP A 73 8.27 -3.35 11.08
N ILE A 74 7.39 -3.19 10.09
CA ILE A 74 5.94 -3.27 10.29
C ILE A 74 5.50 -4.72 10.53
N ILE A 75 6.13 -5.71 9.90
CA ILE A 75 5.76 -7.13 10.03
C ILE A 75 6.05 -7.63 11.45
N GLY A 76 7.25 -7.35 11.97
CA GLY A 76 7.64 -7.75 13.32
C GLY A 76 6.84 -7.04 14.41
N GLN A 77 6.44 -5.79 14.17
CA GLN A 77 5.69 -4.96 15.12
C GLN A 77 4.17 -4.99 14.89
N CYS A 78 3.69 -5.77 13.92
CA CYS A 78 2.29 -5.75 13.52
C CYS A 78 1.36 -6.06 14.72
N PRO A 79 0.34 -5.22 15.00
CA PRO A 79 -0.63 -5.49 16.04
C PRO A 79 -1.26 -6.87 15.82
N HIS A 80 -1.48 -7.60 16.91
CA HIS A 80 -1.97 -8.98 16.83
C HIS A 80 -3.23 -9.12 15.96
N GLN A 81 -4.14 -8.16 16.04
CA GLN A 81 -5.40 -8.12 15.29
C GLN A 81 -5.21 -7.99 13.77
N LEU A 82 -4.06 -7.46 13.32
CA LEU A 82 -3.77 -7.16 11.92
C LEU A 82 -2.77 -8.13 11.29
N LYS A 83 -2.21 -9.06 12.06
CA LYS A 83 -1.22 -10.03 11.56
C LYS A 83 -1.82 -10.89 10.46
N ALA A 84 -1.09 -11.00 9.35
CA ALA A 84 -1.40 -11.88 8.24
C ALA A 84 -0.16 -12.71 7.88
N ARG A 85 -0.35 -13.76 7.09
CA ARG A 85 0.78 -14.52 6.54
C ARG A 85 1.54 -13.62 5.57
N GLY A 86 2.83 -13.39 5.85
CA GLY A 86 3.70 -12.58 4.98
C GLY A 86 3.51 -11.07 5.09
N GLY A 87 2.75 -10.57 6.07
CA GLY A 87 2.58 -9.12 6.23
C GLY A 87 1.66 -8.68 7.36
N CYS A 88 1.26 -7.42 7.30
CA CYS A 88 0.36 -6.76 8.24
C CYS A 88 -0.80 -6.14 7.45
N ASN A 89 -2.02 -6.63 7.67
CA ASN A 89 -3.22 -6.08 7.05
C ASN A 89 -3.50 -4.66 7.55
N ASP A 90 -4.18 -3.88 6.73
CA ASP A 90 -4.84 -2.68 7.18
C ASP A 90 -6.12 -3.03 7.99
N PRO A 91 -6.63 -2.09 8.80
CA PRO A 91 -7.83 -2.35 9.60
C PRO A 91 -9.13 -2.45 8.78
N CYS A 92 -9.24 -1.85 7.59
CA CYS A 92 -10.43 -2.00 6.75
C CYS A 92 -10.57 -3.44 6.25
N THR A 93 -9.48 -4.05 5.77
CA THR A 93 -9.46 -5.45 5.34
C THR A 93 -9.92 -6.40 6.44
N VAL A 94 -9.53 -6.15 7.69
CA VAL A 94 -9.86 -7.01 8.84
C VAL A 94 -11.27 -6.74 9.37
N PHE A 95 -11.59 -5.48 9.67
CA PHE A 95 -12.81 -5.14 10.43
C PHE A 95 -14.00 -4.78 9.55
N LYS A 96 -13.78 -4.29 8.33
CA LYS A 96 -14.82 -3.93 7.37
C LYS A 96 -15.88 -2.96 7.91
N THR A 97 -15.47 -2.02 8.76
CA THR A 97 -16.36 -1.00 9.33
C THR A 97 -16.10 0.36 8.72
N ASP A 98 -17.10 1.24 8.74
CA ASP A 98 -17.02 2.60 8.19
C ASP A 98 -15.88 3.43 8.78
N GLN A 99 -15.55 3.18 10.06
CA GLN A 99 -14.44 3.83 10.76
C GLN A 99 -13.08 3.54 10.10
N TYR A 100 -12.90 2.33 9.57
CA TYR A 100 -11.63 1.89 8.99
C TYR A 100 -11.63 1.94 7.46
N CYS A 101 -12.81 1.75 6.84
CA CYS A 101 -13.01 1.76 5.39
C CYS A 101 -13.40 3.13 4.83
N CYS A 102 -13.24 4.20 5.63
CA CYS A 102 -13.26 5.57 5.18
C CYS A 102 -14.58 6.05 4.53
N ASN A 103 -15.73 5.59 5.03
CA ASN A 103 -17.03 6.19 4.67
C ASN A 103 -17.25 7.53 5.40
N ASN A 104 -16.64 7.71 6.58
CA ASN A 104 -16.47 8.99 7.28
C ASN A 104 -15.23 8.88 8.19
N CYS A 105 -14.07 9.33 7.69
CA CYS A 105 -12.78 8.89 8.23
C CYS A 105 -12.08 9.93 9.09
N GLY A 106 -11.36 9.42 10.10
CA GLY A 106 -10.39 10.14 10.90
C GLY A 106 -9.28 9.20 11.35
N PRO A 107 -8.20 9.71 11.97
CA PRO A 107 -7.11 8.88 12.45
C PRO A 107 -7.58 7.88 13.50
N THR A 108 -7.22 6.62 13.33
CA THR A 108 -7.46 5.53 14.27
C THR A 108 -6.13 5.08 14.90
N ASP A 109 -6.18 4.29 15.96
CA ASP A 109 -4.95 3.77 16.56
C ASP A 109 -4.19 2.83 15.62
N PHE A 110 -4.92 2.08 14.78
CA PHE A 110 -4.32 1.26 13.74
C PHE A 110 -3.71 2.10 12.61
N SER A 111 -4.37 3.14 12.11
CA SER A 111 -3.75 4.00 11.08
C SER A 111 -2.56 4.80 11.64
N ARG A 112 -2.61 5.21 12.91
CA ARG A 112 -1.47 5.81 13.62
C ARG A 112 -0.30 4.83 13.75
N PHE A 113 -0.53 3.54 13.96
CA PHE A 113 0.53 2.54 14.00
C PHE A 113 1.37 2.53 12.70
N PHE A 114 0.71 2.57 11.54
CA PHE A 114 1.38 2.65 10.24
C PHE A 114 2.04 4.02 10.03
N LYS A 115 1.28 5.11 10.22
CA LYS A 115 1.77 6.47 9.94
C LYS A 115 2.96 6.89 10.81
N THR A 116 3.03 6.43 12.04
CA THR A 116 4.19 6.70 12.93
C THR A 116 5.45 5.96 12.50
N ARG A 117 5.33 4.83 11.81
CA ARG A 117 6.45 4.00 11.32
C ARG A 117 6.88 4.37 9.92
N CYS A 118 5.93 4.79 9.09
CA CYS A 118 6.17 5.27 7.73
C CYS A 118 5.52 6.63 7.55
N PRO A 119 6.16 7.73 7.99
CA PRO A 119 5.58 9.07 7.92
C PRO A 119 5.32 9.56 6.48
N ASP A 120 6.11 9.06 5.52
CA ASP A 120 5.98 9.39 4.09
C ASP A 120 4.84 8.63 3.39
N ALA A 121 4.27 7.60 4.03
CA ALA A 121 3.10 6.86 3.56
C ALA A 121 1.85 7.39 4.24
#